data_AF-A0A453PLZ8-F1
#
_entry.id   AF-A0A453PLZ8-F1
#
_cell.length_a   1.000
_cell.length_b   1.000
_cell.length_c   1.000
_cell.angle_alpha   90.00
_cell.angle_beta   90.00
_cell.angle_gamma   90.00
#
_symmetry.space_group_name_H-M   'P 1'
#
loop_
_entity.id
_entity.type
_entity.pdbx_description
1 polymer ?
#
loop_
_entity_poly.entity_id
_entity_poly.type
_entity_poly.pdbx_seq_one_letter_code
_entity_poly.pdbx_strand_id
1 'polypeptide(L)'
;TGERGVSAATGTRLHYKGSSFHRIIKGFMVQGGDITAGDGTGGESIYGLNFEDENFVLKHERKGMLSMANSGPNTNGSQFFITTTRTPHLDGKHVVFGRVVKGMGVVRAMEHVCAGEADLPTDDIVIVDCGELPEGSTEGVANFFKDGDMYPDWPIDLDEKPADVLWWINAVDSAKSFGNENFKKHDYKAALRKYRKAMRYLDICWEKEEIDQG
;
A
#
# COMPACT_ATOMS: atom_id res chain seq x y z
N THR A 1 -2.69 0.06 -15.78
CA THR A 1 -3.66 0.60 -16.77
C THR A 1 -4.55 -0.49 -17.36
N GLY A 2 -4.03 -1.69 -17.61
CA GLY A 2 -4.72 -2.82 -18.26
C GLY A 2 -5.16 -2.56 -19.70
N GLU A 3 -4.43 -1.67 -20.36
CA GLU A 3 -4.51 -1.36 -21.79
C GLU A 3 -4.30 -2.58 -22.70
N ARG A 4 -3.62 -3.62 -22.21
CA ARG A 4 -3.40 -4.88 -22.94
C ARG A 4 -4.65 -5.76 -23.03
N GLY A 5 -5.75 -5.38 -22.37
CA GLY A 5 -7.05 -6.00 -22.55
C GLY A 5 -7.14 -7.40 -21.96
N VAL A 6 -7.65 -8.34 -22.77
CA VAL A 6 -7.88 -9.73 -22.37
C VAL A 6 -6.80 -10.60 -22.98
N SER A 7 -6.19 -11.46 -22.16
CA SER A 7 -5.22 -12.44 -22.63
C SER A 7 -5.85 -13.43 -23.59
N ALA A 8 -5.22 -13.64 -24.74
CA ALA A 8 -5.63 -14.66 -25.69
C ALA A 8 -5.37 -16.08 -25.17
N ALA A 9 -4.47 -16.26 -24.20
CA ALA A 9 -4.08 -17.57 -23.67
C ALA A 9 -5.05 -18.06 -22.58
N THR A 10 -5.45 -17.17 -21.67
CA THR A 10 -6.26 -17.53 -20.48
C THR A 10 -7.69 -16.99 -20.54
N GLY A 11 -7.97 -16.01 -21.40
CA GLY A 11 -9.23 -15.27 -21.39
C GLY A 11 -9.37 -14.28 -20.21
N THR A 12 -8.32 -14.11 -19.40
CA THR A 12 -8.32 -13.21 -18.25
C THR A 12 -8.01 -11.77 -18.66
N ARG A 13 -8.67 -10.81 -18.00
CA ARG A 13 -8.35 -9.39 -18.15
C ARG A 13 -7.02 -9.09 -17.47
N LEU A 14 -6.05 -8.56 -18.22
CA LEU A 14 -4.71 -8.19 -17.76
C LEU A 14 -4.76 -6.89 -16.94
N HIS A 15 -5.31 -6.95 -15.73
CA HIS A 15 -5.57 -5.77 -14.90
C HIS A 15 -5.57 -6.11 -13.40
N TYR A 16 -4.95 -5.29 -12.55
CA TYR A 16 -4.86 -5.55 -11.10
C TYR A 16 -6.11 -5.15 -10.30
N LYS A 17 -6.92 -4.20 -10.79
CA LYS A 17 -8.22 -3.87 -10.16
C LYS A 17 -9.07 -5.12 -9.96
N GLY A 18 -9.49 -5.35 -8.72
CA GLY A 18 -10.24 -6.51 -8.28
C GLY A 18 -9.37 -7.68 -7.81
N SER A 19 -8.06 -7.69 -8.10
CA SER A 19 -7.16 -8.71 -7.55
C SER A 19 -6.88 -8.48 -6.06
N SER A 20 -6.59 -9.57 -5.35
CA SER A 20 -6.38 -9.60 -3.90
C SER A 20 -4.91 -9.71 -3.53
N PHE A 21 -4.61 -9.31 -2.29
CA PHE A 21 -3.43 -9.77 -1.58
C PHE A 21 -3.77 -11.09 -0.90
N HIS A 22 -3.25 -12.19 -1.45
CA HIS A 22 -3.60 -13.54 -1.04
C HIS A 22 -2.58 -14.15 -0.07
N ARG A 23 -1.50 -13.43 0.25
CA ARG A 23 -0.49 -13.90 1.19
C ARG A 23 0.19 -12.77 1.95
N ILE A 24 0.16 -12.80 3.28
CA ILE A 24 0.73 -11.75 4.14
C ILE A 24 1.54 -12.38 5.27
N ILE A 25 2.82 -12.01 5.35
CA ILE A 25 3.70 -12.46 6.42
C ILE A 25 4.24 -11.25 7.17
N LYS A 26 3.81 -11.10 8.42
CA LYS A 26 4.25 -10.01 9.30
C LYS A 26 5.77 -10.05 9.50
N GLY A 27 6.40 -8.90 9.34
CA GLY A 27 7.85 -8.75 9.43
C GLY A 27 8.59 -9.28 8.20
N PHE A 28 7.90 -9.53 7.09
CA PHE A 28 8.50 -10.01 5.85
C PHE A 28 7.97 -9.26 4.61
N MET A 29 6.76 -9.57 4.16
CA MET A 29 6.19 -9.04 2.91
C MET A 29 4.66 -9.19 2.84
N VAL A 30 4.05 -8.44 1.93
CA VAL A 30 2.66 -8.63 1.47
C VAL A 30 2.67 -8.95 -0.02
N GLN A 31 1.99 -10.02 -0.42
CA GLN A 31 2.00 -10.55 -1.79
C GLN A 31 0.58 -10.56 -2.39
N GLY A 32 0.50 -10.18 -3.66
CA GLY A 32 -0.72 -10.11 -4.43
C GLY A 32 -0.44 -10.22 -5.93
N GLY A 33 -1.38 -9.77 -6.75
CA GLY A 33 -1.22 -9.74 -8.21
C GLY A 33 -1.47 -11.08 -8.90
N ASP A 34 -2.06 -12.06 -8.22
CA ASP A 34 -2.72 -13.18 -8.91
C ASP A 34 -4.04 -12.66 -9.48
N ILE A 35 -4.03 -12.37 -10.78
CA ILE A 35 -5.18 -11.78 -11.50
C ILE A 35 -6.13 -12.83 -12.07
N THR A 36 -5.82 -14.13 -11.94
CA THR A 36 -6.62 -15.21 -12.52
C THR A 36 -7.33 -16.02 -11.43
N ALA A 37 -6.58 -16.58 -10.47
CA ALA A 37 -7.11 -17.48 -9.43
C ALA A 37 -7.31 -16.76 -8.09
N GLY A 38 -6.49 -15.74 -7.83
CA GLY A 38 -6.56 -14.94 -6.60
C GLY A 38 -6.06 -15.65 -5.35
N ASP A 39 -5.35 -16.78 -5.48
CA ASP A 39 -4.87 -17.64 -4.38
C ASP A 39 -3.36 -17.90 -4.43
N GLY A 40 -2.67 -17.37 -5.44
CA GLY A 40 -1.23 -17.53 -5.64
C GLY A 40 -0.86 -18.65 -6.61
N THR A 41 -1.83 -19.42 -7.12
CA THR A 41 -1.60 -20.47 -8.14
C THR A 41 -1.63 -19.93 -9.57
N GLY A 42 -2.12 -18.69 -9.75
CA GLY A 42 -2.39 -18.09 -11.04
C GLY A 42 -1.53 -16.88 -11.38
N GLY A 43 -2.07 -16.08 -12.30
CA GLY A 43 -1.42 -14.90 -12.86
C GLY A 43 -0.73 -15.18 -14.18
N GLU A 44 -0.55 -14.11 -14.95
CA GLU A 44 0.18 -14.14 -16.23
C GLU A 44 0.71 -12.74 -16.54
N SER A 45 1.76 -12.65 -17.34
CA SER A 45 2.29 -11.38 -17.79
C SER A 45 1.60 -10.89 -19.07
N ILE A 46 1.87 -9.63 -19.44
CA ILE A 46 1.46 -9.09 -20.74
C ILE A 46 2.20 -9.74 -21.94
N TYR A 47 3.23 -10.54 -21.67
CA TYR A 47 4.04 -11.25 -22.67
C TYR A 47 3.67 -12.74 -22.81
N GLY A 48 2.69 -13.21 -22.04
CA GLY A 48 2.33 -14.62 -21.90
C GLY A 48 2.42 -15.08 -20.45
N LEU A 49 2.31 -16.39 -20.20
CA LEU A 49 2.26 -16.95 -18.85
C LEU A 49 3.44 -16.49 -17.99
N ASN A 50 4.66 -16.65 -18.49
CA ASN A 50 5.89 -16.31 -17.79
C ASN A 50 6.85 -15.48 -18.67
N PHE A 51 7.74 -14.73 -18.03
CA PHE A 51 8.89 -14.06 -18.67
C PHE A 51 10.16 -14.16 -17.81
N GLU A 52 11.29 -13.83 -18.43
CA GLU A 52 12.64 -13.96 -17.87
C GLU A 52 12.94 -12.97 -16.72
N ASP A 53 13.93 -13.29 -15.90
CA ASP A 53 14.47 -12.37 -14.90
C ASP A 53 15.32 -11.30 -15.60
N GLU A 54 14.84 -10.05 -15.63
CA GLU A 54 15.51 -8.98 -16.37
C GLU A 54 16.92 -8.69 -15.85
N ASN A 55 17.06 -8.47 -14.54
CA ASN A 55 18.35 -8.35 -13.84
C ASN A 55 18.15 -8.41 -12.31
N PHE A 56 19.26 -8.58 -11.57
CA PHE A 56 19.28 -8.55 -10.10
C PHE A 56 20.15 -7.43 -9.53
N VAL A 57 20.18 -6.28 -10.23
CA VAL A 57 21.00 -5.12 -9.85
C VAL A 57 20.51 -4.53 -8.52
N LEU A 58 19.19 -4.29 -8.43
CA LEU A 58 18.56 -3.79 -7.22
C LEU A 58 18.44 -4.90 -6.16
N LYS A 59 18.60 -4.51 -4.89
CA LYS A 59 18.58 -5.42 -3.73
C LYS A 59 17.39 -5.13 -2.83
N HIS A 60 16.98 -6.12 -2.06
CA HIS A 60 15.90 -6.00 -1.08
C HIS A 60 16.41 -5.36 0.23
N GLU A 61 16.96 -4.17 0.10
CA GLU A 61 17.76 -3.52 1.14
C GLU A 61 16.93 -2.84 2.25
N ARG A 62 15.64 -2.60 2.02
CA ARG A 62 14.77 -1.85 2.93
C ARG A 62 13.30 -2.30 2.81
N LYS A 63 12.44 -1.75 3.67
CA LYS A 63 10.99 -1.86 3.55
C LYS A 63 10.48 -1.06 2.34
N GLY A 64 9.38 -1.51 1.75
CA GLY A 64 8.71 -0.85 0.64
C GLY A 64 9.32 -1.18 -0.72
N MET A 65 10.18 -2.19 -0.84
CA MET A 65 10.69 -2.63 -2.14
C MET A 65 9.62 -3.45 -2.85
N LEU A 66 9.37 -3.13 -4.12
CA LEU A 66 8.43 -3.84 -4.99
C LEU A 66 9.21 -4.83 -5.86
N SER A 67 8.81 -6.10 -5.81
CA SER A 67 9.55 -7.19 -6.44
C SER A 67 8.64 -8.27 -6.99
N MET A 68 9.10 -8.98 -8.02
CA MET A 68 8.36 -10.06 -8.67
C MET A 68 8.31 -11.30 -7.78
N ALA A 69 7.13 -11.90 -7.65
CA ALA A 69 7.00 -13.27 -7.17
C ALA A 69 7.23 -14.25 -8.33
N ASN A 70 7.89 -15.38 -8.06
CA ASN A 70 8.17 -16.41 -9.04
C ASN A 70 8.23 -17.80 -8.37
N SER A 71 8.25 -18.84 -9.19
CA SER A 71 8.34 -20.25 -8.79
C SER A 71 9.70 -20.87 -9.21
N GLY A 72 10.73 -20.03 -9.31
CA GLY A 72 12.06 -20.38 -9.84
C GLY A 72 12.54 -19.40 -10.92
N PRO A 73 13.77 -19.58 -11.44
CA PRO A 73 14.34 -18.70 -12.45
C PRO A 73 13.43 -18.55 -13.67
N ASN A 74 13.28 -17.33 -14.17
CA ASN A 74 12.52 -16.99 -15.39
C ASN A 74 11.04 -17.39 -15.37
N THR A 75 10.40 -17.32 -14.19
CA THR A 75 8.97 -17.62 -14.03
C THR A 75 8.16 -16.42 -13.51
N ASN A 76 8.52 -15.22 -13.99
CA ASN A 76 7.81 -14.00 -13.61
C ASN A 76 6.47 -13.93 -14.36
N GLY A 77 5.38 -13.73 -13.63
CA GLY A 77 4.02 -13.57 -14.17
C GLY A 77 3.44 -12.19 -13.86
N SER A 78 2.25 -12.14 -13.24
CA SER A 78 1.68 -10.89 -12.71
C SER A 78 1.86 -10.71 -11.20
N GLN A 79 2.23 -11.77 -10.48
CA GLN A 79 2.33 -11.72 -9.03
C GLN A 79 3.54 -10.89 -8.57
N PHE A 80 3.34 -10.14 -7.50
CA PHE A 80 4.36 -9.28 -6.90
C PHE A 80 4.24 -9.30 -5.39
N PHE A 81 5.30 -8.84 -4.72
CA PHE A 81 5.26 -8.57 -3.30
C PHE A 81 5.88 -7.21 -2.97
N ILE A 82 5.44 -6.64 -1.85
CA ILE A 82 6.02 -5.44 -1.25
C ILE A 82 6.68 -5.84 0.07
N THR A 83 7.97 -5.57 0.20
CA THR A 83 8.70 -5.89 1.44
C THR A 83 8.24 -4.99 2.59
N THR A 84 8.18 -5.53 3.79
CA THR A 84 7.92 -4.73 5.01
C THR A 84 9.16 -4.64 5.89
N THR A 85 10.21 -5.38 5.55
CA THR A 85 11.53 -5.30 6.18
C THR A 85 12.63 -5.45 5.11
N ARG A 86 13.90 -5.46 5.52
CA ARG A 86 15.03 -5.82 4.66
C ARG A 86 15.07 -7.35 4.46
N THR A 87 15.10 -7.82 3.22
CA THR A 87 14.97 -9.26 2.88
C THR A 87 16.09 -9.76 1.96
N PRO A 88 17.36 -9.74 2.40
CA PRO A 88 18.51 -9.98 1.52
C PRO A 88 18.61 -11.42 1.01
N HIS A 89 17.91 -12.36 1.65
CA HIS A 89 17.84 -13.77 1.23
C HIS A 89 17.07 -13.97 -0.09
N LEU A 90 16.37 -12.94 -0.57
CA LEU A 90 15.67 -12.88 -1.86
C LEU A 90 16.55 -12.28 -2.97
N ASP A 91 17.70 -11.70 -2.64
CA ASP A 91 18.61 -11.10 -3.62
C ASP A 91 19.14 -12.15 -4.60
N GLY A 92 19.12 -11.84 -5.89
CA GLY A 92 19.51 -12.78 -6.95
C GLY A 92 18.47 -13.86 -7.27
N LYS A 93 17.29 -13.81 -6.64
CA LYS A 93 16.18 -14.76 -6.86
C LYS A 93 14.90 -14.09 -7.33
N HIS A 94 14.66 -12.86 -6.87
CA HIS A 94 13.49 -12.06 -7.23
C HIS A 94 13.94 -10.72 -7.79
N VAL A 95 13.33 -10.32 -8.91
CA VAL A 95 13.63 -9.05 -9.58
C VAL A 95 12.95 -7.92 -8.82
N VAL A 96 13.75 -7.02 -8.24
CA VAL A 96 13.27 -5.76 -7.67
C VAL A 96 13.12 -4.75 -8.81
N PHE A 97 11.91 -4.20 -8.96
CA PHE A 97 11.57 -3.31 -10.08
C PHE A 97 10.92 -1.99 -9.65
N GLY A 98 10.79 -1.75 -8.34
CA GLY A 98 10.25 -0.48 -7.86
C GLY A 98 10.30 -0.35 -6.34
N ARG A 99 9.70 0.73 -5.85
CA ARG A 99 9.49 0.96 -4.42
C ARG A 99 8.25 1.78 -4.15
N VAL A 100 7.69 1.63 -2.96
CA VAL A 100 6.62 2.48 -2.44
C VAL A 100 7.18 3.89 -2.20
N VAL A 101 6.54 4.90 -2.79
CA VAL A 101 6.88 6.33 -2.59
C VAL A 101 5.94 6.97 -1.57
N LYS A 102 4.65 6.66 -1.65
CA LYS A 102 3.60 7.10 -0.73
C LYS A 102 2.73 5.92 -0.29
N GLY A 103 2.09 6.02 0.87
CA GLY A 103 1.15 5.02 1.35
C GLY A 103 1.82 3.81 2.01
N MET A 104 3.07 3.94 2.47
CA MET A 104 3.72 2.85 3.22
C MET A 104 2.96 2.50 4.51
N GLY A 105 2.21 3.45 5.08
CA GLY A 105 1.31 3.19 6.20
C GLY A 105 0.16 2.24 5.85
N VAL A 106 -0.32 2.24 4.61
CA VAL A 106 -1.33 1.28 4.12
C VAL A 106 -0.72 -0.13 4.05
N VAL A 107 0.48 -0.25 3.49
CA VAL A 107 1.23 -1.53 3.44
C VAL A 107 1.46 -2.07 4.85
N ARG A 108 1.82 -1.20 5.81
CA ARG A 108 1.96 -1.57 7.22
C ARG A 108 0.64 -1.99 7.86
N ALA A 109 -0.47 -1.32 7.54
CA ALA A 109 -1.78 -1.71 8.04
C ALA A 109 -2.16 -3.10 7.51
N MET A 110 -1.91 -3.38 6.23
CA MET A 110 -2.12 -4.70 5.62
C MET A 110 -1.27 -5.78 6.29
N GLU A 111 0.01 -5.51 6.53
CA GLU A 111 0.93 -6.43 7.23
C GLU A 111 0.44 -6.84 8.63
N HIS A 112 -0.37 -6.01 9.28
CA HIS A 112 -0.89 -6.26 10.63
C HIS A 112 -2.27 -6.91 10.64
N VAL A 113 -2.86 -7.19 9.47
CA VAL A 113 -4.05 -8.02 9.37
C VAL A 113 -3.69 -9.45 9.80
N CYS A 114 -4.60 -10.10 10.53
CA CYS A 114 -4.39 -11.48 10.95
C CYS A 114 -4.26 -12.38 9.72
N ALA A 115 -3.29 -13.28 9.72
CA ALA A 115 -3.14 -14.31 8.70
C ALA A 115 -3.56 -15.66 9.28
N GLY A 116 -4.36 -16.40 8.53
CA GLY A 116 -4.81 -17.75 8.84
C GLY A 116 -3.86 -18.80 8.26
N GLU A 117 -4.43 -19.93 7.84
CA GLU A 117 -3.66 -21.00 7.19
C GLU A 117 -3.00 -20.50 5.88
N ALA A 118 -1.81 -21.02 5.58
CA ALA A 118 -1.02 -20.66 4.41
C ALA A 118 -0.72 -19.14 4.25
N ASP A 119 -0.69 -18.40 5.36
CA ASP A 119 -0.47 -16.95 5.40
C ASP A 119 -1.58 -16.13 4.70
N LEU A 120 -2.77 -16.70 4.49
CA LEU A 120 -3.92 -16.01 3.88
C LEU A 120 -4.51 -14.99 4.86
N PRO A 121 -4.72 -13.71 4.50
CA PRO A 121 -5.34 -12.75 5.39
C PRO A 121 -6.78 -13.13 5.74
N THR A 122 -7.18 -12.92 6.99
CA THR A 122 -8.54 -13.21 7.48
C THR A 122 -9.59 -12.24 6.96
N ASP A 123 -9.16 -11.03 6.60
CA ASP A 123 -9.98 -10.01 5.96
C ASP A 123 -9.63 -9.93 4.47
N ASP A 124 -10.63 -9.75 3.61
CA ASP A 124 -10.40 -9.54 2.19
C ASP A 124 -9.65 -8.22 1.93
N ILE A 125 -8.46 -8.33 1.35
CA ILE A 125 -7.63 -7.17 0.97
C ILE A 125 -7.55 -7.11 -0.54
N VAL A 126 -8.28 -6.18 -1.13
CA VAL A 126 -8.49 -6.08 -2.59
C VAL A 126 -7.98 -4.75 -3.12
N ILE A 127 -7.36 -4.78 -4.30
CA ILE A 127 -7.02 -3.58 -5.07
C ILE A 127 -8.32 -3.06 -5.72
N VAL A 128 -9.03 -2.20 -5.01
CA VAL A 128 -10.33 -1.67 -5.48
C VAL A 128 -10.21 -0.77 -6.72
N ASP A 129 -9.06 -0.13 -6.89
CA ASP A 129 -8.74 0.66 -8.07
C ASP A 129 -7.23 0.76 -8.27
N CYS A 130 -6.78 0.94 -9.51
CA CYS A 130 -5.37 1.12 -9.84
C CYS A 130 -5.21 1.80 -11.19
N GLY A 131 -4.10 2.51 -11.38
CA GLY A 131 -3.80 3.23 -12.61
C GLY A 131 -2.34 3.65 -12.68
N GLU A 132 -2.04 4.46 -13.69
CA GLU A 132 -0.77 5.17 -13.80
C GLU A 132 -1.03 6.65 -13.54
N LEU A 133 -0.14 7.28 -12.78
CA LEU A 133 -0.21 8.71 -12.48
C LEU A 133 0.51 9.50 -13.59
N PRO A 134 -0.17 10.43 -14.29
CA PRO A 134 0.50 11.33 -15.22
C PRO A 134 1.56 12.17 -14.52
N GLU A 135 2.58 12.58 -15.27
CA GLU A 135 3.58 13.52 -14.76
C GLU A 135 2.92 14.83 -14.29
N GLY A 136 3.32 15.29 -13.10
CA GLY A 136 2.76 16.48 -12.45
C GLY A 136 1.38 16.28 -11.81
N SER A 137 0.79 15.08 -11.88
CA SER A 137 -0.41 14.78 -11.10
C SER A 137 -0.10 14.59 -9.62
N THR A 138 -1.08 14.85 -8.76
CA THR A 138 -0.98 14.58 -7.32
C THR A 138 -1.00 13.07 -7.06
N GLU A 139 -0.22 12.62 -6.09
CA GLU A 139 -0.18 11.23 -5.61
C GLU A 139 -1.48 10.78 -4.91
N GLY A 140 -2.45 11.69 -4.72
CA GLY A 140 -3.77 11.36 -4.20
C GLY A 140 -3.80 10.99 -2.72
N VAL A 141 -2.76 11.35 -1.94
CA VAL A 141 -2.67 11.05 -0.50
C VAL A 141 -3.52 11.98 0.37
N ALA A 142 -3.77 13.21 -0.10
CA ALA A 142 -4.64 14.19 0.53
C ALA A 142 -6.06 14.08 -0.01
N ASN A 143 -7.07 14.34 0.83
CA ASN A 143 -8.49 14.25 0.47
C ASN A 143 -8.88 12.92 -0.20
N PHE A 144 -8.25 11.82 0.24
CA PHE A 144 -8.42 10.49 -0.36
C PHE A 144 -9.89 10.04 -0.39
N PHE A 145 -10.64 10.31 0.68
CA PHE A 145 -12.07 9.99 0.77
C PHE A 145 -13.00 11.04 0.15
N LYS A 146 -12.45 12.09 -0.47
CA LYS A 146 -13.19 13.21 -1.06
C LYS A 146 -14.17 13.88 -0.08
N ASP A 147 -13.79 13.92 1.19
CA ASP A 147 -14.57 14.48 2.29
C ASP A 147 -14.11 15.89 2.72
N GLY A 148 -13.09 16.43 2.06
CA GLY A 148 -12.53 17.76 2.32
C GLY A 148 -11.33 17.77 3.26
N ASP A 149 -10.94 16.62 3.81
CA ASP A 149 -9.76 16.52 4.67
C ASP A 149 -8.47 16.53 3.85
N MET A 150 -7.79 17.68 3.84
CA MET A 150 -6.60 17.92 3.02
C MET A 150 -5.30 17.36 3.61
N TYR A 151 -5.33 16.77 4.80
CA TYR A 151 -4.13 16.16 5.39
C TYR A 151 -3.97 14.73 4.88
N PRO A 152 -2.75 14.24 4.61
CA PRO A 152 -2.54 12.83 4.31
C PRO A 152 -3.00 11.91 5.45
N ASP A 153 -3.49 10.71 5.12
CA ASP A 153 -3.94 9.75 6.13
C ASP A 153 -2.82 9.28 7.07
N TRP A 154 -1.59 9.23 6.55
CA TRP A 154 -0.38 8.97 7.30
C TRP A 154 0.57 10.17 7.22
N PRO A 155 0.97 10.76 8.35
CA PRO A 155 1.87 11.93 8.33
C PRO A 155 3.21 11.73 7.63
N ILE A 156 3.69 10.48 7.56
CA ILE A 156 4.94 10.13 6.86
C ILE A 156 4.84 10.36 5.35
N ASP A 157 3.63 10.48 4.81
CA ASP A 157 3.39 10.75 3.39
C ASP A 157 3.43 12.25 3.06
N LEU A 158 3.70 13.14 4.02
CA LEU A 158 4.00 14.55 3.75
C LEU A 158 5.36 14.66 3.05
N ASP A 159 5.44 15.43 1.96
CA ASP A 159 6.71 15.72 1.27
C ASP A 159 7.65 16.54 2.15
N GLU A 160 7.08 17.55 2.80
CA GLU A 160 7.79 18.41 3.74
C GLU A 160 7.07 18.38 5.08
N LYS A 161 7.82 18.14 6.16
CA LYS A 161 7.28 18.16 7.52
C LYS A 161 7.26 19.60 8.03
N PRO A 162 6.09 20.17 8.35
CA PRO A 162 6.03 21.54 8.85
C PRO A 162 6.80 21.68 10.17
N ALA A 163 7.59 22.74 10.29
CA ALA A 163 8.31 23.04 11.53
C ALA A 163 7.31 23.46 12.62
N ASP A 164 6.45 24.41 12.29
CA ASP A 164 5.43 25.01 13.15
C ASP A 164 4.50 23.96 13.78
N VAL A 165 4.53 23.87 15.11
CA VAL A 165 3.67 22.98 15.90
C VAL A 165 2.19 23.27 15.70
N LEU A 166 1.80 24.52 15.43
CA LEU A 166 0.40 24.89 15.23
C LEU A 166 -0.20 24.21 14.00
N TRP A 167 0.59 23.99 12.95
CA TRP A 167 0.15 23.23 11.78
C TRP A 167 -0.26 21.79 12.16
N TRP A 168 0.52 21.15 13.02
CA TRP A 168 0.25 19.78 13.47
C TRP A 168 -0.97 19.72 14.38
N ILE A 169 -1.11 20.69 15.28
CA ILE A 169 -2.30 20.84 16.12
C ILE A 169 -3.55 21.03 15.25
N ASN A 170 -3.47 21.86 14.20
CA ASN A 170 -4.57 22.05 13.26
C ASN A 170 -4.92 20.78 12.48
N ALA A 171 -3.92 19.95 12.12
CA ALA A 171 -4.16 18.65 11.50
C ALA A 171 -4.91 17.68 12.45
N VAL A 172 -4.52 17.65 13.73
CA VAL A 172 -5.20 16.87 14.78
C VAL A 172 -6.64 17.36 14.95
N ASP A 173 -6.84 18.67 15.08
CA ASP A 173 -8.17 19.25 15.28
C ASP A 173 -9.08 19.03 14.08
N SER A 174 -8.55 19.15 12.86
CA SER A 174 -9.28 18.85 11.62
C SER A 174 -9.74 17.40 11.59
N ALA A 175 -8.82 16.44 11.80
CA ALA A 175 -9.18 15.01 11.81
C ALA A 175 -10.19 14.67 12.92
N LYS A 176 -10.02 15.23 14.12
CA LYS A 176 -10.97 15.09 15.24
C LYS A 176 -12.36 15.63 14.87
N SER A 177 -12.42 16.81 14.25
CA SER A 177 -13.66 17.46 13.83
C SER A 177 -14.42 16.62 12.79
N PHE A 178 -13.74 16.14 11.74
CA PHE A 178 -14.33 15.17 10.79
C PHE A 178 -14.78 13.87 11.47
N GLY A 179 -14.03 13.39 12.47
CA GLY A 179 -14.42 12.23 13.27
C GLY A 179 -15.75 12.46 14.00
N ASN A 180 -15.88 13.59 14.68
CA ASN A 180 -17.08 13.98 15.41
C ASN A 180 -18.30 14.16 14.50
N GLU A 181 -18.11 14.74 13.31
CA GLU A 181 -19.18 14.88 12.33
C GLU A 181 -19.70 13.52 11.85
N ASN A 182 -18.81 12.59 11.51
CA ASN A 182 -19.19 11.24 11.10
C ASN A 182 -19.86 10.47 12.25
N PHE A 183 -19.39 10.65 13.48
CA PHE A 183 -20.00 10.03 14.66
C PHE A 183 -21.44 10.50 14.86
N LYS A 184 -21.71 11.81 14.72
CA LYS A 184 -23.06 12.40 14.79
C LYS A 184 -23.98 11.87 13.68
N LYS A 185 -23.43 11.54 12.51
CA LYS A 185 -24.16 10.93 11.38
C LYS A 185 -24.33 9.40 11.53
N HIS A 186 -23.86 8.81 12.61
CA HIS A 186 -23.81 7.36 12.85
C HIS A 186 -22.95 6.58 11.85
N ASP A 187 -22.06 7.24 11.10
CA ASP A 187 -21.01 6.58 10.33
C ASP A 187 -19.79 6.32 11.25
N TYR A 188 -19.95 5.30 12.10
CA TYR A 188 -18.93 4.97 13.09
C TYR A 188 -17.62 4.48 12.44
N LYS A 189 -17.68 3.86 11.26
CA LYS A 189 -16.48 3.38 10.56
C LYS A 189 -15.65 4.56 10.06
N ALA A 190 -16.27 5.55 9.44
CA ALA A 190 -15.58 6.78 9.04
C ALA A 190 -15.08 7.56 10.26
N ALA A 191 -15.89 7.67 11.32
CA ALA A 191 -15.50 8.35 12.56
C ALA A 191 -14.24 7.74 13.18
N LEU A 192 -14.21 6.42 13.38
CA LEU A 192 -13.07 5.70 13.94
C LEU A 192 -11.80 5.84 13.08
N ARG A 193 -11.93 5.87 11.75
CA ARG A 193 -10.80 6.12 10.85
C ARG A 193 -10.20 7.51 11.09
N LYS A 194 -11.05 8.54 11.19
CA LYS A 194 -10.61 9.92 11.45
C LYS A 194 -10.01 10.09 12.85
N TYR A 195 -10.56 9.44 13.87
CA TYR A 195 -9.93 9.44 15.20
C TYR A 195 -8.57 8.74 15.22
N ARG A 196 -8.43 7.59 14.53
CA ARG A 196 -7.12 6.94 14.38
C ARG A 196 -6.13 7.84 13.63
N LYS A 197 -6.58 8.58 12.62
CA LYS A 197 -5.77 9.59 11.95
C LYS A 197 -5.33 10.69 12.91
N ALA A 198 -6.26 11.25 13.69
CA ALA A 198 -5.94 12.27 14.69
C ALA A 198 -4.86 11.78 15.67
N MET A 199 -4.95 10.54 16.15
CA MET A 199 -3.93 9.95 17.02
C MET A 199 -2.55 9.88 16.36
N ARG A 200 -2.47 9.51 15.07
CA ARG A 200 -1.18 9.47 14.35
C ARG A 200 -0.51 10.83 14.24
N TYR A 201 -1.29 11.89 14.03
CA TYR A 201 -0.76 13.25 14.03
C TYR A 201 -0.40 13.69 15.45
N LEU A 202 -1.21 13.33 16.45
CA LEU A 202 -0.98 13.64 17.85
C LEU A 202 0.31 13.01 18.38
N ASP A 203 0.62 11.78 18.01
CA ASP A 203 1.87 11.11 18.40
C ASP A 203 3.10 11.93 17.95
N ILE A 204 3.04 12.52 16.75
CA ILE A 204 4.12 13.40 16.23
C ILE A 204 4.11 14.76 16.93
N CYS A 205 2.93 15.32 17.21
CA CYS A 205 2.82 16.54 18.00
C CYS A 205 3.54 16.36 19.34
N TRP A 206 3.24 15.28 20.05
CA TRP A 206 3.75 14.98 21.39
C TRP A 206 5.28 14.94 21.47
N GLU A 207 5.96 14.59 20.38
CA GLU A 207 7.42 14.56 20.29
C GLU A 207 8.07 15.95 20.06
N LYS A 208 7.28 17.01 19.83
CA LYS A 208 7.78 18.37 19.57
C LYS A 208 8.01 19.15 20.86
N GLU A 209 9.23 19.66 21.03
CA GLU A 209 9.70 20.41 22.21
C GLU A 209 8.94 21.73 22.47
N GLU A 210 8.29 22.30 21.45
CA GLU A 210 7.59 23.59 21.52
C GLU A 210 6.17 23.52 22.10
N ILE A 211 5.64 22.31 22.36
CA ILE A 211 4.28 22.15 22.91
C ILE A 211 4.13 22.74 24.31
N ASP A 212 5.18 22.69 25.13
CA ASP A 212 5.17 23.17 26.51
C ASP A 212 5.36 24.69 26.64
N GLN A 213 5.49 25.42 25.52
CA GLN A 213 5.71 26.87 25.48
C GLN A 213 4.42 27.69 25.27
N GLY A 214 3.25 27.03 25.26
CA GLY A 214 1.92 27.62 25.08
C GLY A 214 1.14 27.87 26.36
#